data_AF-A0A0D6LY39-F1
#
_entry.id   AF-A0A0D6LY39-F1
#
_cell.length_a   1.000
_cell.length_b   1.000
_cell.length_c   1.000
_cell.angle_alpha   90.00
_cell.angle_beta   90.00
_cell.angle_gamma   90.00
#
_symmetry.space_group_name_H-M   'P 1'
#
loop_
_entity.id
_entity.type
_entity.pdbx_description
1 polymer ?
#
loop_
_entity_poly.entity_id
_entity_poly.type
_entity_poly.pdbx_seq_one_letter_code
_entity_poly.pdbx_strand_id
1 'polypeptide(L)'
;MPGQTLNIHGKINSDANRVEINLLHGAAQIDPGEAVLHVNIRMDEKKLVMNTYMGGAWGKEERESMPYKQGEKFDLKMRVQVEGMEIWCNEKKVHLYKHRMPFDQIEYLQIKGDCTLDGVHWGGKFYQIPWETAFPDGHLRASQKIIMHAIPKGDRWNLDLLGRGGDILFHFNPRFKDKQIVRNSYKGGIWNKEEREGPFPFEKEHGFDLTIQNEPYSIQIFVNNERIGTFEHRTQNPTEDYIGMRIDGDVEMTNIEFN
;
A
#
# COMPACT_ATOMS: atom_id res chain seq x y z
N MET A 1 -13.50 -7.17 6.12
CA MET A 1 -13.11 -8.55 5.75
C MET A 1 -11.61 -8.74 5.96
N PRO A 2 -11.12 -9.96 6.24
CA PRO A 2 -9.69 -10.23 6.29
C PRO A 2 -8.98 -9.86 4.97
N GLY A 3 -7.77 -9.34 5.08
CA GLY A 3 -6.92 -8.87 3.98
C GLY A 3 -7.20 -7.44 3.52
N GLN A 4 -8.34 -6.85 3.89
CA GLN A 4 -8.62 -5.44 3.60
C GLN A 4 -7.71 -4.51 4.40
N THR A 5 -7.34 -3.40 3.78
CA THR A 5 -6.52 -2.34 4.39
C THR A 5 -7.26 -1.02 4.32
N LEU A 6 -7.31 -0.30 5.44
CA LEU A 6 -7.64 1.12 5.49
C LEU A 6 -6.33 1.90 5.48
N ASN A 7 -6.15 2.78 4.51
CA ASN A 7 -5.01 3.69 4.38
C ASN A 7 -5.47 5.14 4.61
N ILE A 8 -4.80 5.82 5.54
CA ILE A 8 -5.04 7.22 5.89
C ILE A 8 -3.72 7.96 5.76
N HIS A 9 -3.68 8.96 4.90
CA HIS A 9 -2.51 9.82 4.75
C HIS A 9 -2.88 11.29 4.89
N GLY A 10 -1.93 12.06 5.39
CA GLY A 10 -2.13 13.48 5.64
C GLY A 10 -0.91 14.10 6.29
N LYS A 11 -1.13 15.17 7.04
CA LYS A 11 -0.09 15.89 7.78
C LYS A 11 -0.52 16.08 9.22
N ILE A 12 0.38 15.76 10.15
CA ILE A 12 0.21 16.12 11.56
C ILE A 12 0.47 17.61 11.68
N ASN A 13 -0.43 18.37 12.30
CA ASN A 13 -0.26 19.82 12.44
C ASN A 13 0.98 20.14 13.28
N SER A 14 1.60 21.30 13.05
CA SER A 14 2.86 21.67 13.71
C SER A 14 2.73 21.87 15.22
N ASP A 15 1.52 22.12 15.70
CA ASP A 15 1.14 22.32 17.10
C ASP A 15 0.24 21.20 17.64
N ALA A 16 0.16 20.08 16.89
CA ALA A 16 -0.73 18.97 17.20
C ALA A 16 -0.46 18.37 18.59
N ASN A 17 -1.52 18.18 19.37
CA ASN A 17 -1.47 17.36 20.58
C ASN A 17 -1.85 15.91 20.27
N ARG A 18 -3.00 15.70 19.61
CA ARG A 18 -3.54 14.36 19.39
C ARG A 18 -4.28 14.22 18.06
N VAL A 19 -4.16 13.06 17.45
CA VAL A 19 -4.97 12.64 16.29
C VAL A 19 -5.58 11.29 16.62
N GLU A 20 -6.90 11.19 16.49
CA GLU A 20 -7.67 9.99 16.83
C GLU A 20 -8.29 9.41 15.57
N ILE A 21 -8.10 8.11 15.38
CA ILE A 21 -8.68 7.31 14.31
C ILE A 21 -9.46 6.18 14.98
N ASN A 22 -10.76 6.11 14.72
CA ASN A 22 -11.66 5.14 15.34
C ASN A 22 -12.38 4.32 14.29
N LEU A 23 -12.35 3.00 14.48
CA LEU A 23 -13.22 2.05 13.81
C LEU A 23 -14.35 1.71 14.78
N LEU A 24 -15.55 2.14 14.43
CA LEU A 24 -16.70 2.17 15.34
C LEU A 24 -17.80 1.20 14.92
N HIS A 25 -18.57 0.76 15.92
CA HIS A 25 -19.76 -0.08 15.79
C HIS A 25 -20.95 0.58 16.49
N GLY A 26 -22.16 0.45 15.93
CA GLY A 26 -23.42 0.87 16.54
C GLY A 26 -23.71 2.38 16.49
N ALA A 27 -22.69 3.23 16.45
CA ALA A 27 -22.82 4.66 16.23
C ALA A 27 -21.55 5.28 15.61
N ALA A 28 -21.69 6.47 15.02
CA ALA A 28 -20.57 7.26 14.47
C ALA A 28 -19.74 8.00 15.55
N GLN A 29 -19.99 7.71 16.84
CA GLN A 29 -19.27 8.21 18.00
C GLN A 29 -18.94 7.05 18.95
N ILE A 30 -17.86 7.17 19.73
CA ILE A 30 -17.43 6.15 20.69
C ILE A 30 -18.49 5.88 21.76
N ASP A 31 -19.21 6.90 22.21
CA ASP A 31 -20.35 6.83 23.13
C ASP A 31 -21.47 7.65 22.47
N PRO A 32 -22.66 7.07 22.19
CA PRO A 32 -23.22 5.81 22.69
C PRO A 32 -22.85 4.53 21.92
N GLY A 33 -21.90 4.58 20.99
CA GLY A 33 -21.46 3.41 20.23
C GLY A 33 -20.41 2.56 20.95
N GLU A 34 -19.57 1.92 20.15
CA GLU A 34 -18.38 1.21 20.60
C GLU A 34 -17.20 1.51 19.65
N ALA A 35 -15.98 1.46 20.18
CA ALA A 35 -14.77 1.52 19.37
C ALA A 35 -14.13 0.14 19.29
N VAL A 36 -14.35 -0.56 18.17
CA VAL A 36 -13.72 -1.85 17.85
C VAL A 36 -12.20 -1.71 17.94
N LEU A 37 -11.68 -0.64 17.31
CA LEU A 37 -10.30 -0.19 17.47
C LEU A 37 -10.26 1.34 17.53
N HIS A 38 -9.71 1.86 18.61
CA HIS A 38 -9.24 3.24 18.77
C HIS A 38 -7.74 3.29 18.57
N VAL A 39 -7.27 4.14 17.65
CA VAL A 39 -5.85 4.49 17.48
C VAL A 39 -5.68 5.97 17.79
N ASN A 40 -4.74 6.31 18.65
CA ASN A 40 -4.50 7.67 19.11
C ASN A 40 -3.02 8.02 19.00
N ILE A 41 -2.70 8.96 18.13
CA ILE A 41 -1.37 9.52 17.96
C ILE A 41 -1.23 10.65 18.98
N ARG A 42 -0.66 10.35 20.15
CA ARG A 42 -0.49 11.29 21.26
C ARG A 42 0.88 11.96 21.21
N MET A 43 0.97 13.12 20.56
CA MET A 43 2.21 13.89 20.41
C MET A 43 2.73 14.41 21.76
N ASP A 44 1.81 14.80 22.64
CA ASP A 44 2.07 15.23 24.02
C ASP A 44 2.71 14.13 24.88
N GLU A 45 2.24 12.89 24.76
CA GLU A 45 2.80 11.73 25.47
C GLU A 45 3.93 11.03 24.69
N LYS A 46 4.16 11.42 23.43
CA LYS A 46 5.06 10.74 22.47
C LYS A 46 4.78 9.25 22.36
N LYS A 47 3.48 8.89 22.25
CA LYS A 47 3.03 7.49 22.10
C LYS A 47 1.97 7.34 21.02
N LEU A 48 2.03 6.22 20.31
CA LEU A 48 0.88 5.69 19.59
C LEU A 48 0.13 4.77 20.55
N VAL A 49 -1.17 5.01 20.75
CA VAL A 49 -1.99 4.25 21.71
C VAL A 49 -3.11 3.55 20.99
N MET A 50 -3.32 2.27 21.29
CA MET A 50 -4.42 1.47 20.77
C MET A 50 -5.28 0.94 21.91
N ASN A 51 -6.59 0.94 21.73
CA ASN A 51 -7.51 0.37 22.69
C ASN A 51 -8.85 0.00 22.04
N THR A 52 -9.74 -0.62 22.82
CA THR A 52 -11.13 -0.91 22.48
C THR A 52 -12.00 -0.26 23.54
N TYR A 53 -13.08 0.37 23.11
CA TYR A 53 -14.15 0.87 23.99
C TYR A 53 -15.38 0.01 23.75
N MET A 54 -15.83 -0.70 24.78
CA MET A 54 -16.97 -1.61 24.69
C MET A 54 -17.74 -1.60 26.01
N GLY A 55 -19.06 -1.75 25.95
CA GLY A 55 -19.92 -1.74 27.14
C GLY A 55 -19.76 -0.50 28.03
N GLY A 56 -19.49 0.67 27.44
CA GLY A 56 -19.36 1.93 28.16
C GLY A 56 -18.00 2.19 28.82
N ALA A 57 -16.99 1.33 28.59
CA ALA A 57 -15.68 1.47 29.24
C ALA A 57 -14.51 1.20 28.28
N TRP A 58 -13.38 1.86 28.56
CA TRP A 58 -12.11 1.59 27.90
C TRP A 58 -11.46 0.32 28.46
N GLY A 59 -10.94 -0.52 27.58
CA GLY A 59 -10.08 -1.65 27.95
C GLY A 59 -8.67 -1.21 28.37
N LYS A 60 -7.76 -2.19 28.43
CA LYS A 60 -6.34 -1.93 28.68
C LYS A 60 -5.68 -1.31 27.45
N GLU A 61 -5.01 -0.18 27.61
CA GLU A 61 -4.25 0.43 26.52
C GLU A 61 -3.04 -0.43 26.10
N GLU A 62 -2.80 -0.49 24.79
CA GLU A 62 -1.55 -0.94 24.19
C GLU A 62 -0.82 0.28 23.62
N ARG A 63 0.51 0.32 23.75
CA ARG A 63 1.29 1.55 23.51
C ARG A 63 2.57 1.24 22.75
N GLU A 64 2.83 2.02 21.71
CA GLU A 64 4.08 1.98 20.94
C GLU A 64 4.80 3.33 20.99
N SER A 65 6.08 3.33 20.62
CA SER A 65 6.84 4.58 20.43
C SER A 65 6.24 5.43 19.31
N MET A 66 6.22 6.75 19.47
CA MET A 66 5.73 7.68 18.45
C MET A 66 6.47 7.50 17.10
N PRO A 67 5.75 7.16 16.01
CA PRO A 67 6.37 7.00 14.69
C PRO A 67 6.35 8.28 13.85
N TYR A 68 5.66 9.33 14.30
CA TYR A 68 5.43 10.56 13.54
C TYR A 68 6.03 11.80 14.24
N LYS A 69 6.10 12.92 13.51
CA LYS A 69 6.49 14.22 14.06
C LYS A 69 5.47 15.29 13.70
N GLN A 70 5.36 16.30 14.55
CA GLN A 70 4.54 17.48 14.29
C GLN A 70 5.05 18.19 13.04
N GLY A 71 4.15 18.62 12.17
CA GLY A 71 4.47 19.31 10.92
C GLY A 71 4.94 18.39 9.78
N GLU A 72 5.10 17.09 10.01
CA GLU A 72 5.47 16.11 8.98
C GLU A 72 4.22 15.39 8.42
N LYS A 73 4.37 14.82 7.22
CA LYS A 73 3.37 13.92 6.66
C LYS A 73 3.32 12.62 7.47
N PHE A 74 2.14 12.02 7.53
CA PHE A 74 1.95 10.69 8.10
C PHE A 74 1.22 9.79 7.11
N ASP A 75 1.58 8.51 7.12
CA ASP A 75 0.85 7.41 6.52
C ASP A 75 0.53 6.39 7.64
N LEU A 76 -0.75 6.09 7.80
CA LEU A 76 -1.26 5.09 8.73
C LEU A 76 -2.08 4.06 7.95
N LYS A 77 -1.63 2.81 7.96
CA LYS A 77 -2.37 1.69 7.38
C LYS A 77 -2.82 0.73 8.50
N MET A 78 -4.10 0.37 8.48
CA MET A 78 -4.69 -0.65 9.35
C MET A 78 -5.17 -1.81 8.49
N ARG A 79 -4.51 -2.96 8.61
CA ARG A 79 -4.81 -4.15 7.80
C ARG A 79 -5.42 -5.24 8.64
N VAL A 80 -6.58 -5.72 8.21
CA VAL A 80 -7.33 -6.76 8.91
C VAL A 80 -6.67 -8.11 8.65
N GLN A 81 -6.16 -8.76 9.69
CA GLN A 81 -5.76 -10.17 9.69
C GLN A 81 -6.79 -11.01 10.45
N VAL A 82 -6.66 -12.33 10.38
CA VAL A 82 -7.54 -13.24 11.14
C VAL A 82 -7.29 -13.12 12.64
N GLU A 83 -6.03 -13.09 13.09
CA GLU A 83 -5.70 -13.00 14.53
C GLU A 83 -5.75 -11.59 15.12
N GLY A 84 -5.78 -10.54 14.30
CA GLY A 84 -5.70 -9.16 14.76
C GLY A 84 -5.68 -8.15 13.63
N MET A 85 -5.42 -6.89 13.97
CA MET A 85 -5.29 -5.79 13.02
C MET A 85 -3.85 -5.29 13.06
N GLU A 86 -3.16 -5.39 11.93
CA GLU A 86 -1.81 -4.86 11.80
C GLU A 86 -1.86 -3.35 11.65
N ILE A 87 -1.03 -2.67 12.43
CA ILE A 87 -0.85 -1.22 12.38
C ILE A 87 0.51 -0.94 11.75
N TRP A 88 0.47 -0.24 10.63
CA TRP A 88 1.64 0.18 9.87
C TRP A 88 1.71 1.69 9.85
N CYS A 89 2.89 2.23 10.13
CA CYS A 89 3.16 3.65 10.16
C CYS A 89 4.34 3.95 9.24
N ASN A 90 4.14 4.79 8.22
CA ASN A 90 5.17 5.13 7.22
C ASN A 90 5.84 3.86 6.66
N GLU A 91 5.03 2.96 6.10
CA GLU A 91 5.43 1.67 5.53
C GLU A 91 6.07 0.65 6.48
N LYS A 92 6.16 0.95 7.79
CA LYS A 92 6.71 0.01 8.77
C LYS A 92 5.62 -0.55 9.67
N LYS A 93 5.56 -1.87 9.81
CA LYS A 93 4.69 -2.49 10.82
C LYS A 93 5.18 -2.14 12.21
N VAL A 94 4.34 -1.47 12.98
CA VAL A 94 4.65 -1.06 14.36
C VAL A 94 3.94 -1.93 15.39
N HIS A 95 2.80 -2.52 15.05
CA HIS A 95 2.02 -3.29 16.01
C HIS A 95 1.08 -4.31 15.35
N LEU A 96 0.69 -5.35 16.09
CA LEU A 96 -0.41 -6.26 15.78
C LEU A 96 -1.39 -6.22 16.94
N TYR A 97 -2.51 -5.52 16.77
CA TYR A 97 -3.54 -5.41 17.80
C TYR A 97 -4.47 -6.61 17.73
N LYS A 98 -4.45 -7.49 18.73
CA LYS A 98 -5.34 -8.67 18.75
C LYS A 98 -6.79 -8.24 18.85
N HIS A 99 -7.67 -8.85 18.06
CA HIS A 99 -9.10 -8.53 18.06
C HIS A 99 -9.71 -8.76 19.46
N ARG A 100 -10.28 -7.70 20.05
CA ARG A 100 -11.06 -7.77 21.29
C ARG A 100 -12.57 -7.79 21.05
N MET A 101 -12.96 -7.33 19.87
CA MET A 101 -14.31 -7.37 19.32
C MET A 101 -14.24 -7.92 17.89
N PRO A 102 -15.33 -8.50 17.36
CA PRO A 102 -15.39 -8.94 15.97
C PRO A 102 -15.13 -7.77 15.00
N PHE A 103 -14.14 -7.91 14.11
CA PHE A 103 -13.79 -6.86 13.15
C PHE A 103 -14.85 -6.67 12.05
N ASP A 104 -15.76 -7.62 11.88
CA ASP A 104 -16.87 -7.56 10.91
C ASP A 104 -18.04 -6.68 11.40
N GLN A 105 -17.99 -6.22 12.65
CA GLN A 105 -18.94 -5.24 13.22
C GLN A 105 -18.58 -3.78 12.93
N ILE A 106 -17.44 -3.52 12.28
CA ILE A 106 -17.01 -2.15 11.97
C ILE A 106 -17.94 -1.55 10.92
N GLU A 107 -18.59 -0.44 11.27
CA GLU A 107 -19.58 0.25 10.44
C GLU A 107 -19.17 1.68 10.10
N TYR A 108 -18.42 2.35 10.99
CA TYR A 108 -18.04 3.75 10.82
C TYR A 108 -16.54 3.95 11.02
N LEU A 109 -15.98 4.86 10.22
CA LEU A 109 -14.67 5.46 10.43
C LEU A 109 -14.86 6.87 10.97
N GLN A 110 -14.20 7.19 12.07
CA GLN A 110 -14.10 8.55 12.58
C GLN A 110 -12.63 8.96 12.68
N ILE A 111 -12.29 10.12 12.14
CA ILE A 111 -10.98 10.75 12.30
C ILE A 111 -11.20 12.15 12.88
N LYS A 112 -10.50 12.48 13.96
CA LYS A 112 -10.58 13.79 14.61
C LYS A 112 -9.24 14.20 15.23
N GLY A 113 -9.12 15.45 15.62
CA GLY A 113 -7.92 16.01 16.23
C GLY A 113 -7.05 16.77 15.23
N ASP A 114 -5.77 16.91 15.55
CA ASP A 114 -4.90 17.95 14.99
C ASP A 114 -4.15 17.49 13.73
N CYS A 115 -4.88 17.17 12.67
CA CYS A 115 -4.32 16.81 11.37
C CYS A 115 -5.09 17.39 10.19
N THR A 116 -4.41 17.52 9.05
CA THR A 116 -5.06 17.66 7.73
C THR A 116 -4.99 16.34 6.99
N LEU A 117 -6.08 15.94 6.34
CA LEU A 117 -6.12 14.72 5.53
C LEU A 117 -5.83 15.06 4.07
N ASP A 118 -4.91 14.31 3.49
CA ASP A 118 -4.63 14.32 2.05
C ASP A 118 -5.55 13.29 1.35
N GLY A 119 -5.81 12.14 2.00
CA GLY A 119 -6.70 11.11 1.45
C GLY A 119 -6.98 9.95 2.42
N VAL A 120 -8.11 9.27 2.18
CA VAL A 120 -8.54 8.09 2.92
C VAL A 120 -9.05 7.06 1.91
N HIS A 121 -8.47 5.87 1.93
CA HIS A 121 -8.77 4.79 0.99
C HIS A 121 -8.95 3.48 1.76
N TRP A 122 -9.90 2.67 1.37
CA TRP A 122 -10.04 1.32 1.90
C TRP A 122 -10.28 0.34 0.76
N GLY A 123 -9.70 -0.84 0.87
CA GLY A 123 -9.76 -1.82 -0.21
C GLY A 123 -8.80 -2.97 0.04
N GLY A 124 -8.38 -3.61 -1.05
CA GLY A 124 -7.50 -4.76 -0.99
C GLY A 124 -8.18 -6.04 -0.49
N LYS A 125 -7.38 -7.10 -0.50
CA LYS A 125 -7.71 -8.45 -0.04
C LYS A 125 -6.42 -9.23 0.10
N PHE A 126 -6.50 -10.50 0.48
CA PHE A 126 -5.37 -11.40 0.25
C PHE A 126 -5.28 -11.74 -1.24
N TYR A 127 -4.13 -11.39 -1.82
CA TYR A 127 -3.78 -11.79 -3.18
C TYR A 127 -2.86 -13.00 -3.09
N GLN A 128 -3.22 -14.07 -3.79
CA GLN A 128 -2.35 -15.23 -3.96
C GLN A 128 -1.31 -14.89 -5.03
N ILE A 129 -0.02 -15.04 -4.72
CA ILE A 129 1.09 -14.84 -5.65
C ILE A 129 1.56 -16.24 -6.14
N PRO A 130 1.74 -16.45 -7.45
CA PRO A 130 1.63 -15.49 -8.54
C PRO A 130 0.20 -15.01 -8.78
N TRP A 131 0.07 -13.72 -9.10
CA TRP A 131 -1.21 -13.08 -9.40
C TRP A 131 -1.18 -12.54 -10.82
N GLU A 132 -2.25 -12.77 -11.59
CA GLU A 132 -2.35 -12.31 -12.98
C GLU A 132 -3.77 -11.78 -13.26
N THR A 133 -3.85 -10.75 -14.10
CA THR A 133 -5.14 -10.22 -14.59
C THR A 133 -5.01 -9.64 -15.99
N ALA A 134 -6.09 -9.70 -16.76
CA ALA A 134 -6.27 -8.84 -17.91
C ALA A 134 -6.72 -7.44 -17.46
N PHE A 135 -6.45 -6.42 -18.28
CA PHE A 135 -7.00 -5.08 -18.01
C PHE A 135 -8.49 -5.03 -18.38
N PRO A 136 -9.37 -4.39 -17.56
CA PRO A 136 -10.81 -4.37 -17.79
C PRO A 136 -11.24 -3.84 -19.16
N ASP A 137 -10.57 -2.79 -19.65
CA ASP A 137 -10.83 -2.18 -20.97
C ASP A 137 -10.05 -2.87 -22.12
N GLY A 138 -9.46 -4.04 -21.83
CA GLY A 138 -8.66 -4.84 -22.76
C GLY A 138 -7.19 -4.40 -22.86
N HIS A 139 -6.86 -3.16 -22.50
CA HIS A 139 -5.49 -2.66 -22.50
C HIS A 139 -5.27 -1.52 -21.49
N LEU A 140 -4.02 -1.31 -21.08
CA LEU A 140 -3.59 -0.13 -20.31
C LEU A 140 -3.36 1.05 -21.27
N ARG A 141 -4.22 2.07 -21.21
CA ARG A 141 -4.19 3.25 -22.09
C ARG A 141 -3.13 4.28 -21.70
N ALA A 142 -2.90 5.24 -22.57
CA ALA A 142 -2.09 6.43 -22.24
C ALA A 142 -2.65 7.15 -21.02
N SER A 143 -1.73 7.66 -20.19
CA SER A 143 -1.94 8.34 -18.91
C SER A 143 -2.59 7.51 -17.81
N GLN A 144 -2.95 6.24 -18.07
CA GLN A 144 -3.41 5.35 -17.02
C GLN A 144 -2.27 4.88 -16.12
N LYS A 145 -2.62 4.58 -14.87
CA LYS A 145 -1.71 4.19 -13.80
C LYS A 145 -2.16 2.88 -13.18
N ILE A 146 -1.19 2.05 -12.87
CA ILE A 146 -1.33 0.93 -11.94
C ILE A 146 -0.68 1.37 -10.64
N ILE A 147 -1.43 1.34 -9.55
CA ILE A 147 -0.92 1.61 -8.21
C ILE A 147 -0.97 0.30 -7.43
N MET A 148 0.18 -0.17 -6.97
CA MET A 148 0.33 -1.40 -6.21
C MET A 148 0.92 -1.08 -4.84
N HIS A 149 0.22 -1.53 -3.80
CA HIS A 149 0.72 -1.53 -2.42
C HIS A 149 1.21 -2.92 -2.09
N ALA A 150 2.45 -3.04 -1.62
CA ALA A 150 3.05 -4.34 -1.37
C ALA A 150 4.17 -4.31 -0.35
N ILE A 151 4.53 -5.49 0.16
CA ILE A 151 5.60 -5.71 1.13
C ILE A 151 6.54 -6.78 0.55
N PRO A 152 7.82 -6.49 0.29
CA PRO A 152 8.75 -7.48 -0.22
C PRO A 152 9.19 -8.43 0.91
N LYS A 153 9.13 -9.73 0.64
CA LYS A 153 9.34 -10.81 1.63
C LYS A 153 10.65 -11.58 1.44
N GLY A 154 11.29 -11.44 0.28
CA GLY A 154 12.48 -12.23 -0.04
C GLY A 154 13.45 -11.52 -0.96
N ASP A 155 14.15 -12.28 -1.80
CA ASP A 155 15.33 -11.78 -2.52
C ASP A 155 14.99 -11.10 -3.85
N ARG A 156 13.84 -11.44 -4.42
CA ARG A 156 13.37 -10.86 -5.69
C ARG A 156 11.88 -11.04 -5.87
N TRP A 157 11.27 -10.11 -6.58
CA TRP A 157 9.90 -10.20 -7.09
C TRP A 157 9.81 -9.48 -8.43
N ASN A 158 8.74 -9.67 -9.18
CA ASN A 158 8.53 -8.93 -10.42
C ASN A 158 7.09 -8.51 -10.65
N LEU A 159 6.96 -7.42 -11.42
CA LEU A 159 5.75 -6.99 -12.10
C LEU A 159 6.01 -7.06 -13.60
N ASP A 160 5.14 -7.77 -14.32
CA ASP A 160 5.17 -7.88 -15.76
C ASP A 160 3.94 -7.19 -16.35
N LEU A 161 4.11 -6.37 -17.39
CA LEU A 161 3.03 -5.99 -18.30
C LEU A 161 3.08 -6.88 -19.53
N LEU A 162 1.98 -7.58 -19.77
CA LEU A 162 1.86 -8.65 -20.73
C LEU A 162 1.35 -8.11 -22.07
N GLY A 163 1.90 -8.64 -23.16
CA GLY A 163 1.42 -8.46 -24.52
C GLY A 163 0.74 -9.71 -25.06
N ARG A 164 0.32 -9.66 -26.33
CA ARG A 164 -0.24 -10.82 -27.03
C ARG A 164 0.80 -11.92 -27.20
N GLY A 165 0.35 -13.18 -27.27
CA GLY A 165 1.23 -14.32 -27.49
C GLY A 165 2.13 -14.68 -26.31
N GLY A 166 1.91 -14.09 -25.14
CA GLY A 166 2.70 -14.35 -23.92
C GLY A 166 3.99 -13.53 -23.83
N ASP A 167 4.18 -12.55 -24.71
CA ASP A 167 5.29 -11.59 -24.60
C ASP A 167 5.19 -10.78 -23.30
N ILE A 168 6.33 -10.45 -22.71
CA ILE A 168 6.44 -9.50 -21.60
C ILE A 168 6.95 -8.19 -22.19
N LEU A 169 6.08 -7.19 -22.29
CA LEU A 169 6.42 -5.91 -22.90
C LEU A 169 7.18 -4.99 -21.94
N PHE A 170 6.96 -5.17 -20.64
CA PHE A 170 7.70 -4.51 -19.58
C PHE A 170 7.83 -5.48 -18.40
N HIS A 171 9.05 -5.83 -18.04
CA HIS A 171 9.40 -6.61 -16.86
C HIS A 171 10.06 -5.67 -15.87
N PHE A 172 9.55 -5.57 -14.65
CA PHE A 172 10.13 -4.81 -13.54
C PHE A 172 10.52 -5.78 -12.44
N ASN A 173 11.81 -5.93 -12.16
CA ASN A 173 12.31 -6.96 -11.26
C ASN A 173 13.35 -6.42 -10.26
N PRO A 174 12.89 -5.98 -9.08
CA PRO A 174 13.77 -5.67 -7.96
C PRO A 174 14.51 -6.92 -7.46
N ARG A 175 15.84 -6.80 -7.34
CA ARG A 175 16.75 -7.83 -6.83
C ARG A 175 17.51 -7.28 -5.63
N PHE A 176 17.18 -7.77 -4.44
CA PHE A 176 17.71 -7.25 -3.18
C PHE A 176 19.20 -7.51 -3.00
N LYS A 177 19.69 -8.66 -3.47
CA LYS A 177 21.11 -9.03 -3.36
C LYS A 177 22.03 -8.03 -4.07
N ASP A 178 21.64 -7.61 -5.27
CA ASP A 178 22.43 -6.70 -6.09
C ASP A 178 22.07 -5.23 -5.84
N LYS A 179 20.98 -4.98 -5.09
CA LYS A 179 20.33 -3.66 -4.93
C LYS A 179 20.08 -2.98 -6.28
N GLN A 180 19.52 -3.76 -7.20
CA GLN A 180 19.22 -3.30 -8.55
C GLN A 180 17.79 -3.64 -8.93
N ILE A 181 17.21 -2.80 -9.78
CA ILE A 181 15.95 -3.07 -10.43
C ILE A 181 16.26 -3.39 -11.88
N VAL A 182 16.05 -4.64 -12.28
CA VAL A 182 16.20 -5.03 -13.68
C VAL A 182 14.92 -4.72 -14.42
N ARG A 183 15.03 -3.97 -15.51
CA ARG A 183 13.93 -3.71 -16.45
C ARG A 183 14.25 -4.30 -17.80
N ASN A 184 13.28 -4.97 -18.42
CA ASN A 184 13.48 -5.59 -19.72
C ASN A 184 12.16 -5.87 -20.44
N SER A 185 12.23 -6.46 -21.63
CA SER A 185 11.12 -7.04 -22.36
C SER A 185 11.51 -8.45 -22.83
N TYR A 186 10.57 -9.39 -22.81
CA TYR A 186 10.72 -10.74 -23.33
C TYR A 186 9.80 -10.91 -24.54
N LYS A 187 10.36 -11.04 -25.75
CA LYS A 187 9.59 -11.10 -27.00
C LYS A 187 10.00 -12.30 -27.84
N GLY A 188 9.04 -13.05 -28.34
CA GLY A 188 9.32 -14.20 -29.22
C GLY A 188 10.23 -15.25 -28.58
N GLY A 189 10.17 -15.40 -27.26
CA GLY A 189 10.98 -16.36 -26.51
C GLY A 189 12.38 -15.87 -26.08
N ILE A 190 12.70 -14.58 -26.26
CA ILE A 190 14.04 -14.04 -25.98
C ILE A 190 13.95 -12.75 -25.15
N TRP A 191 14.82 -12.65 -24.14
CA TRP A 191 15.02 -11.41 -23.39
C TRP A 191 15.84 -10.41 -24.20
N ASN A 192 15.38 -9.15 -24.22
CA ASN A 192 16.11 -8.06 -24.85
C ASN A 192 17.24 -7.52 -23.93
N LYS A 193 17.80 -6.35 -24.27
CA LYS A 193 18.81 -5.68 -23.45
C LYS A 193 18.23 -5.24 -22.10
N GLU A 194 18.87 -5.62 -21.01
CA GLU A 194 18.49 -5.15 -19.66
C GLU A 194 18.85 -3.67 -19.44
N GLU A 195 18.00 -3.00 -18.66
CA GLU A 195 18.27 -1.70 -18.05
C GLU A 195 18.31 -1.88 -16.52
N ARG A 196 19.30 -1.28 -15.84
CA ARG A 196 19.63 -1.58 -14.44
C ARG A 196 19.91 -0.35 -13.58
N GLU A 197 20.13 0.78 -14.21
CA GLU A 197 20.42 2.07 -13.58
C GLU A 197 19.23 2.59 -12.75
N GLY A 198 19.51 3.46 -11.78
CA GLY A 198 18.53 4.07 -10.90
C GLY A 198 18.70 3.67 -9.43
N PRO A 199 17.90 4.28 -8.53
CA PRO A 199 17.93 3.96 -7.11
C PRO A 199 17.28 2.60 -6.82
N PHE A 200 17.56 2.06 -5.63
CA PHE A 200 16.89 0.87 -5.09
C PHE A 200 16.15 1.24 -3.80
N PRO A 201 14.87 1.67 -3.89
CA PRO A 201 14.11 2.22 -2.77
C PRO A 201 13.37 1.15 -1.94
N PHE A 202 13.76 -0.12 -2.03
CA PHE A 202 13.06 -1.21 -1.37
C PHE A 202 13.82 -1.73 -0.15
N GLU A 203 13.09 -2.02 0.92
CA GLU A 203 13.60 -2.68 2.12
C GLU A 203 12.69 -3.87 2.45
N LYS A 204 13.29 -5.02 2.78
CA LYS A 204 12.52 -6.22 3.14
C LYS A 204 11.62 -5.94 4.33
N GLU A 205 10.42 -6.51 4.32
CA GLU A 205 9.39 -6.35 5.35
C GLU A 205 8.88 -4.91 5.56
N HIS A 206 9.30 -3.95 4.72
CA HIS A 206 8.75 -2.60 4.69
C HIS A 206 7.82 -2.47 3.48
N GLY A 207 6.66 -1.87 3.69
CA GLY A 207 5.72 -1.58 2.62
C GLY A 207 6.30 -0.62 1.57
N PHE A 208 5.70 -0.60 0.41
CA PHE A 208 5.93 0.42 -0.61
C PHE A 208 4.69 0.62 -1.47
N ASP A 209 4.62 1.81 -2.04
CA ASP A 209 3.63 2.19 -3.03
C ASP A 209 4.33 2.29 -4.40
N LEU A 210 4.08 1.34 -5.29
CA LEU A 210 4.60 1.37 -6.66
C LEU A 210 3.53 1.96 -7.58
N THR A 211 3.90 2.98 -8.35
CA THR A 211 3.07 3.47 -9.47
C THR A 211 3.77 3.21 -10.79
N ILE A 212 3.09 2.48 -11.68
CA ILE A 212 3.47 2.27 -13.08
C ILE A 212 2.50 3.08 -13.94
N GLN A 213 2.99 4.12 -14.61
CA GLN A 213 2.18 5.02 -15.42
C GLN A 213 2.56 4.89 -16.90
N ASN A 214 1.58 4.67 -17.76
CA ASN A 214 1.79 4.53 -19.19
C ASN A 214 1.72 5.89 -19.89
N GLU A 215 2.87 6.52 -20.17
CA GLU A 215 2.91 7.79 -20.93
C GLU A 215 3.25 7.56 -22.40
N PRO A 216 2.93 8.47 -23.34
CA PRO A 216 3.06 8.21 -24.78
C PRO A 216 4.41 7.68 -25.29
N TYR A 217 5.51 7.99 -24.59
CA TYR A 217 6.88 7.63 -25.01
C TYR A 217 7.54 6.58 -24.12
N SER A 218 7.08 6.43 -22.87
CA SER A 218 7.70 5.50 -21.92
C SER A 218 6.79 5.23 -20.73
N ILE A 219 7.00 4.07 -20.11
CA ILE A 219 6.49 3.81 -18.76
C ILE A 219 7.24 4.71 -17.77
N GLN A 220 6.51 5.45 -16.94
CA GLN A 220 7.05 6.18 -15.79
C GLN A 220 6.91 5.33 -14.53
N ILE A 221 7.97 5.26 -13.73
CA ILE A 221 8.03 4.40 -12.54
C ILE A 221 8.24 5.27 -11.30
N PHE A 222 7.31 5.17 -10.35
CA PHE A 222 7.41 5.85 -9.07
C PHE A 222 7.36 4.84 -7.92
N VAL A 223 8.15 5.09 -6.88
CA VAL A 223 8.06 4.36 -5.62
C VAL A 223 7.91 5.39 -4.50
N ASN A 224 6.90 5.22 -3.65
CA ASN A 224 6.58 6.14 -2.55
C ASN A 224 6.47 7.61 -3.03
N ASN A 225 5.79 7.81 -4.17
CA ASN A 225 5.60 9.09 -4.87
C ASN A 225 6.87 9.75 -5.45
N GLU A 226 8.04 9.12 -5.34
CA GLU A 226 9.26 9.60 -6.00
C GLU A 226 9.49 8.88 -7.33
N ARG A 227 9.79 9.63 -8.39
CA ARG A 227 10.09 9.03 -9.70
C ARG A 227 11.49 8.42 -9.68
N ILE A 228 11.57 7.10 -9.88
CA ILE A 228 12.84 6.36 -9.83
C ILE A 228 13.41 6.00 -11.20
N GLY A 229 12.61 6.10 -12.26
CA GLY A 229 13.08 5.82 -13.60
C GLY A 229 11.97 5.81 -14.64
N THR A 230 12.38 5.53 -15.87
CA THR A 230 11.51 5.39 -17.04
C THR A 230 11.92 4.14 -17.82
N PHE A 231 11.01 3.60 -18.63
CA PHE A 231 11.30 2.53 -19.56
C PHE A 231 10.68 2.85 -20.92
N GLU A 232 11.51 3.12 -21.93
CA GLU A 232 11.04 3.40 -23.28
C GLU A 232 10.25 2.20 -23.83
N HIS A 233 9.15 2.49 -24.52
CA HIS A 233 8.32 1.42 -25.07
C HIS A 233 9.09 0.60 -26.08
N ARG A 234 9.13 -0.71 -25.86
CA ARG A 234 9.68 -1.66 -26.83
C ARG A 234 8.59 -2.28 -27.69
N THR A 235 7.46 -1.60 -27.85
CA THR A 235 6.27 -2.06 -28.59
C THR A 235 5.76 -0.97 -29.53
N GLN A 236 5.04 -1.35 -30.58
CA GLN A 236 4.65 -0.42 -31.64
C GLN A 236 3.43 0.44 -31.26
N ASN A 237 2.50 -0.11 -30.47
CA ASN A 237 1.29 0.58 -30.04
C ASN A 237 1.16 0.54 -28.51
N PRO A 238 1.94 1.34 -27.76
CA PRO A 238 1.95 1.30 -26.30
C PRO A 238 0.61 1.67 -25.65
N THR A 239 -0.34 2.22 -26.39
CA THR A 239 -1.70 2.48 -25.89
C THR A 239 -2.64 1.29 -25.98
N GLU A 240 -2.28 0.24 -26.71
CA GLU A 240 -3.14 -0.95 -26.92
C GLU A 240 -2.44 -2.30 -26.65
N ASP A 241 -1.11 -2.33 -26.67
CA ASP A 241 -0.35 -3.58 -26.65
C ASP A 241 -0.24 -4.21 -25.25
N TYR A 242 -0.34 -3.42 -24.18
CA TYR A 242 -0.34 -3.92 -22.80
C TYR A 242 -1.74 -4.43 -22.45
N ILE A 243 -1.95 -5.75 -22.47
CA ILE A 243 -3.27 -6.37 -22.33
C ILE A 243 -3.57 -6.95 -20.94
N GLY A 244 -2.53 -7.09 -20.12
CA GLY A 244 -2.66 -7.59 -18.76
C GLY A 244 -1.40 -7.39 -17.96
N MET A 245 -1.40 -7.89 -16.74
CA MET A 245 -0.26 -7.84 -15.84
C MET A 245 -0.14 -9.09 -14.99
N ARG A 246 1.10 -9.37 -14.55
CA ARG A 246 1.42 -10.45 -13.63
C ARG A 246 2.36 -9.97 -12.53
N ILE A 247 2.12 -10.41 -11.31
CA ILE A 247 3.01 -10.26 -10.15
C ILE A 247 3.48 -11.64 -9.72
N ASP A 248 4.79 -11.80 -9.49
CA ASP A 248 5.38 -13.07 -9.06
C ASP A 248 6.60 -12.83 -8.14
N GLY A 249 7.07 -13.89 -7.50
CA GLY A 249 8.22 -13.92 -6.60
C GLY A 249 7.90 -13.54 -5.15
N ASP A 250 8.93 -13.13 -4.41
CA ASP A 250 8.88 -12.99 -2.96
C ASP A 250 8.30 -11.63 -2.53
N VAL A 251 7.01 -11.43 -2.77
CA VAL A 251 6.27 -10.22 -2.43
C VAL A 251 4.87 -10.56 -1.92
N GLU A 252 4.41 -9.77 -0.96
CA GLU A 252 3.02 -9.77 -0.53
C GLU A 252 2.32 -8.54 -1.09
N MET A 253 1.36 -8.74 -1.99
CA MET A 253 0.53 -7.65 -2.49
C MET A 253 -0.66 -7.43 -1.55
N THR A 254 -0.89 -6.18 -1.15
CA THR A 254 -1.94 -5.82 -0.17
C THR A 254 -3.10 -5.08 -0.82
N ASN A 255 -2.83 -4.30 -1.87
CA ASN A 255 -3.84 -3.62 -2.68
C ASN A 255 -3.32 -3.36 -4.09
N ILE A 256 -4.24 -3.26 -5.05
CA ILE A 256 -3.94 -2.88 -6.44
C ILE A 256 -5.10 -2.07 -7.03
N GLU A 257 -4.76 -0.98 -7.70
CA GLU A 257 -5.70 -0.04 -8.31
C GLU A 257 -5.30 0.27 -9.75
N PHE A 258 -6.32 0.49 -10.59
CA PHE A 258 -6.18 0.87 -11.99
C PHE A 258 -6.91 2.20 -12.19
N ASN A 259 -6.17 3.26 -12.51
CA ASN A 259 -6.68 4.63 -12.63
C ASN A 259 -6.36 5.22 -14.01
#